data_AF-A0A063BF03-F1
#
_entry.id   AF-A0A063BF03-F1
#
_cell.length_a   1.000
_cell.length_b   1.000
_cell.length_c   1.000
_cell.angle_alpha   90.00
_cell.angle_beta   90.00
_cell.angle_gamma   90.00
#
_symmetry.space_group_name_H-M   'P 1'
#
loop_
_entity.id
_entity.type
_entity.pdbx_description
1 polymer ?
#
loop_
_entity_poly.entity_id
_entity_poly.type
_entity_poly.pdbx_seq_one_letter_code
_entity_poly.pdbx_strand_id
1 'polypeptide(L)'
;MRSTPSYGVRSRRSATNAGIRPTARTYGKARIGTYAEKADGYITVESDAERLVAHMLGIDPRVRSFKPQPFTVDLVSERLLFTREDVSEARSQRGSRTGDSEYTPDFSVVQTSGLQCAYEVKLEGFEGDSQYWAKLERARVIMEANCYPLFTVIVPVDERHPVLVNAQLLKSAASRARAYLTPDAIEQVERYCETGPVSQRALCTDLQIPANVIPLLLVTGVLQADLTHHHICATLELSQAFGDLSHLCLIEGLRP
;
A
#
# COMPACT_ATOMS: atom_id res chain seq x y z
N MET A 1 -37.31 -11.05 -41.31
CA MET A 1 -37.54 -10.14 -40.17
C MET A 1 -36.43 -10.36 -39.14
N ARG A 2 -35.59 -9.36 -38.88
CA ARG A 2 -34.46 -9.45 -37.93
C ARG A 2 -34.97 -9.08 -36.52
N SER A 3 -34.75 -9.96 -35.54
CA SER A 3 -35.06 -9.72 -34.14
C SER A 3 -34.01 -8.79 -33.51
N THR A 4 -34.45 -7.65 -32.99
CA THR A 4 -33.61 -6.71 -32.24
C THR A 4 -33.22 -7.32 -30.88
N PRO A 5 -31.93 -7.36 -30.48
CA PRO A 5 -31.58 -7.77 -29.13
C PRO A 5 -31.99 -6.68 -28.13
N SER A 6 -32.74 -7.08 -27.11
CA SER A 6 -33.07 -6.24 -25.95
C SER A 6 -31.78 -5.88 -25.21
N TYR A 7 -31.38 -4.60 -25.26
CA TYR A 7 -30.29 -4.08 -24.44
C TYR A 7 -30.72 -4.06 -22.96
N GLY A 8 -29.92 -4.75 -22.15
CA GLY A 8 -30.14 -4.93 -20.71
C GLY A 8 -30.22 -3.62 -19.94
N VAL A 9 -31.23 -3.60 -19.06
CA VAL A 9 -31.57 -2.56 -18.09
C VAL A 9 -30.36 -2.18 -17.22
N ARG A 10 -30.06 -0.88 -17.13
CA ARG A 10 -29.08 -0.33 -16.16
C ARG A 10 -29.57 -0.62 -14.74
N SER A 11 -28.88 -1.49 -14.01
CA SER A 11 -29.06 -1.58 -12.55
C SER A 11 -28.67 -0.24 -11.90
N ARG A 12 -29.54 0.28 -11.04
CA ARG A 12 -29.39 1.56 -10.34
C ARG A 12 -27.99 1.69 -9.68
N ARG A 13 -27.31 2.80 -9.99
CA ARG A 13 -26.07 3.26 -9.34
C ARG A 13 -26.39 3.77 -7.93
N SER A 14 -25.69 3.26 -6.92
CA SER A 14 -25.78 3.76 -5.53
C SER A 14 -24.40 4.04 -4.90
N ALA A 15 -23.34 4.23 -5.68
CA ALA A 15 -22.04 4.59 -5.11
C ALA A 15 -21.35 5.67 -5.95
N THR A 16 -20.89 6.69 -5.25
CA THR A 16 -20.18 7.87 -5.74
C THR A 16 -18.86 7.43 -6.38
N ASN A 17 -18.64 7.82 -7.63
CA ASN A 17 -17.54 7.36 -8.47
C ASN A 17 -16.20 8.02 -8.08
N ALA A 18 -15.36 7.33 -7.29
CA ALA A 18 -14.05 7.80 -6.86
C ALA A 18 -12.91 7.52 -7.87
N GLY A 19 -13.19 7.57 -9.18
CA GLY A 19 -12.16 7.33 -10.22
C GLY A 19 -11.72 5.87 -10.36
N ILE A 20 -12.53 4.92 -9.89
CA ILE A 20 -12.24 3.47 -9.97
C ILE A 20 -12.70 2.92 -11.32
N ARG A 21 -11.83 2.20 -12.04
CA ARG A 21 -12.20 1.36 -13.18
C ARG A 21 -12.16 -0.11 -12.77
N PRO A 22 -13.31 -0.77 -12.57
CA PRO A 22 -13.37 -2.22 -12.51
C PRO A 22 -12.84 -2.79 -13.83
N THR A 23 -11.79 -3.60 -13.78
CA THR A 23 -11.24 -4.21 -14.99
C THR A 23 -11.94 -5.56 -15.26
N ALA A 24 -12.97 -5.49 -16.11
CA ALA A 24 -13.72 -6.60 -16.73
C ALA A 24 -14.54 -7.56 -15.82
N ARG A 25 -15.63 -8.10 -16.40
CA ARG A 25 -16.36 -9.28 -15.91
C ARG A 25 -15.82 -10.53 -16.63
N THR A 26 -14.70 -11.06 -16.18
CA THR A 26 -14.41 -12.49 -16.38
C THR A 26 -14.81 -13.23 -15.13
N TYR A 27 -15.01 -14.55 -15.21
CA TYR A 27 -15.50 -15.45 -14.15
C TYR A 27 -14.52 -15.57 -12.94
N GLY A 28 -14.03 -14.46 -12.39
CA GLY A 28 -13.05 -14.36 -11.32
C GLY A 28 -13.22 -13.09 -10.48
N LYS A 29 -12.56 -13.05 -9.31
CA LYS A 29 -12.57 -11.91 -8.39
C LYS A 29 -12.27 -10.60 -9.11
N ALA A 30 -12.99 -9.54 -8.76
CA ALA A 30 -12.80 -8.22 -9.37
C ALA A 30 -11.38 -7.71 -9.10
N ARG A 31 -10.63 -7.37 -10.15
CA ARG A 31 -9.30 -6.75 -10.03
C ARG A 31 -9.41 -5.23 -9.97
N ILE A 32 -8.67 -4.65 -9.04
CA ILE A 32 -8.65 -3.21 -8.79
C ILE A 32 -7.37 -2.62 -9.36
N GLY A 33 -7.51 -1.66 -10.28
CA GLY A 33 -6.38 -0.95 -10.86
C GLY A 33 -5.94 0.26 -10.01
N THR A 34 -4.64 0.45 -9.85
CA THR A 34 -4.06 1.64 -9.21
C THR A 34 -2.72 2.02 -9.86
N TYR A 35 -2.41 3.31 -9.94
CA TYR A 35 -1.08 3.79 -10.32
C TYR A 35 -0.17 3.87 -9.08
N ALA A 36 1.06 3.41 -9.24
CA ALA A 36 2.17 3.57 -8.30
C ALA A 36 3.50 3.62 -9.07
N GLU A 37 4.23 4.74 -8.96
CA GLU A 37 5.52 4.94 -9.65
C GLU A 37 6.56 3.90 -9.25
N LYS A 38 6.65 3.57 -7.95
CA LYS A 38 7.55 2.55 -7.41
C LYS A 38 7.19 1.12 -7.85
N ALA A 39 6.05 0.92 -8.50
CA ALA A 39 5.65 -0.35 -9.09
C ALA A 39 5.68 -0.32 -10.64
N ASP A 40 6.44 0.63 -11.21
CA ASP A 40 6.58 0.81 -12.65
C ASP A 40 5.26 1.15 -13.37
N GLY A 41 4.39 1.90 -12.67
CA GLY A 41 3.18 2.50 -13.25
C GLY A 41 1.88 1.86 -12.79
N TYR A 42 1.05 1.41 -13.73
CA TYR A 42 -0.28 0.86 -13.42
C TYR A 42 -0.19 -0.61 -13.02
N ILE A 43 -0.66 -0.92 -11.82
CA ILE A 43 -0.75 -2.28 -11.30
C ILE A 43 -2.20 -2.69 -11.02
N THR A 44 -2.42 -3.99 -10.96
CA THR A 44 -3.69 -4.61 -10.53
C THR A 44 -3.48 -5.37 -9.24
N VAL A 45 -4.39 -5.19 -8.29
CA VAL A 45 -4.43 -5.90 -7.00
C VAL A 45 -5.79 -6.58 -6.83
N GLU A 46 -5.87 -7.54 -5.90
CA GLU A 46 -7.04 -8.39 -5.71
C GLU A 46 -8.02 -7.85 -4.64
N SER A 47 -7.61 -6.88 -3.83
CA SER A 47 -8.44 -6.30 -2.77
C SER A 47 -8.17 -4.82 -2.52
N ASP A 48 -9.12 -4.14 -1.85
CA ASP A 48 -8.94 -2.75 -1.41
C ASP A 48 -7.86 -2.62 -0.33
N ALA A 49 -7.69 -3.65 0.50
CA ALA A 49 -6.61 -3.73 1.48
C ALA A 49 -5.24 -3.74 0.79
N GLU A 50 -5.06 -4.58 -0.24
CA GLU A 50 -3.84 -4.57 -1.06
C GLU A 50 -3.64 -3.22 -1.77
N ARG A 51 -4.72 -2.60 -2.27
CA ARG A 51 -4.64 -1.28 -2.89
C ARG A 51 -4.10 -0.24 -1.91
N LEU A 52 -4.56 -0.26 -0.66
CA LEU A 52 -4.07 0.63 0.39
C LEU A 52 -2.61 0.36 0.71
N VAL A 53 -2.21 -0.91 0.84
CA VAL A 53 -0.80 -1.29 1.07
C VAL A 53 0.08 -0.80 -0.08
N ALA A 54 -0.36 -0.93 -1.33
CA ALA A 54 0.34 -0.35 -2.48
C ALA A 54 0.48 1.18 -2.40
N HIS A 55 -0.47 1.89 -1.78
CA HIS A 55 -0.38 3.34 -1.57
C HIS A 55 0.68 3.66 -0.50
N MET A 56 0.71 2.91 0.60
CA MET A 56 1.72 3.05 1.65
C MET A 56 3.13 2.74 1.12
N LEU A 57 3.31 1.65 0.37
CA LEU A 57 4.58 1.32 -0.28
C LEU A 57 5.03 2.40 -1.27
N GLY A 58 4.07 3.08 -1.92
CA GLY A 58 4.34 4.20 -2.82
C GLY A 58 4.95 5.42 -2.14
N ILE A 59 4.59 5.69 -0.88
CA ILE A 59 5.07 6.86 -0.12
C ILE A 59 6.20 6.55 0.87
N ASP A 60 6.39 5.28 1.26
CA ASP A 60 7.43 4.87 2.22
C ASP A 60 8.83 5.17 1.65
N PRO A 61 9.65 6.01 2.31
CA PRO A 61 10.95 6.44 1.78
C PRO A 61 11.98 5.30 1.68
N ARG A 62 11.80 4.21 2.43
CA ARG A 62 12.69 3.05 2.42
C ARG A 62 12.42 2.16 1.22
N VAL A 63 11.24 2.25 0.60
CA VAL A 63 10.88 1.45 -0.57
C VAL A 63 11.47 2.08 -1.83
N ARG A 64 12.31 1.32 -2.54
CA ARG A 64 12.80 1.67 -3.88
C ARG A 64 11.81 1.23 -4.95
N SER A 65 11.39 -0.03 -4.89
CA SER A 65 10.40 -0.59 -5.80
C SER A 65 9.59 -1.71 -5.16
N PHE A 66 8.44 -2.03 -5.73
CA PHE A 66 7.62 -3.17 -5.30
C PHE A 66 6.84 -3.78 -6.47
N LYS A 67 6.41 -5.03 -6.32
CA LYS A 67 5.64 -5.76 -7.32
C LYS A 67 4.52 -6.57 -6.66
N PRO A 68 3.25 -6.45 -7.13
CA PRO A 68 2.18 -7.33 -6.67
C PRO A 68 2.34 -8.74 -7.22
N GLN A 69 1.98 -9.76 -6.44
CA GLN A 69 1.99 -11.18 -6.82
C GLN A 69 3.30 -11.56 -7.55
N PRO A 70 4.47 -11.36 -6.89
CA PRO A 70 5.74 -11.20 -7.57
C PRO A 70 6.33 -12.50 -8.12
N PHE A 71 6.10 -13.61 -7.43
CA PHE A 71 6.61 -14.97 -7.67
C PHE A 71 5.79 -15.98 -6.86
N THR A 72 5.89 -17.26 -7.19
CA THR A 72 5.27 -18.36 -6.45
C THR A 72 6.30 -19.10 -5.60
N VAL A 73 5.98 -19.40 -4.35
CA VAL A 73 6.74 -20.28 -3.47
C VAL A 73 6.28 -21.71 -3.71
N ASP A 74 7.20 -22.56 -4.17
CA ASP A 74 6.99 -24.00 -4.23
C ASP A 74 7.15 -24.59 -2.84
N LEU A 75 6.04 -24.95 -2.21
CA LEU A 75 6.06 -25.51 -0.86
C LEU A 75 6.60 -26.95 -0.86
N VAL A 76 6.61 -27.66 -1.98
CA VAL A 76 7.06 -29.05 -2.05
C VAL A 76 8.56 -29.13 -2.32
N SER A 77 9.03 -28.34 -3.28
CA SER A 77 10.45 -28.32 -3.69
C SER A 77 11.26 -27.23 -2.98
N GLU A 78 10.62 -26.46 -2.10
CA GLU A 78 11.23 -25.47 -1.21
C GLU A 78 12.05 -24.41 -1.94
N ARG A 79 11.49 -23.85 -3.02
CA ARG A 79 12.15 -22.84 -3.87
C ARG A 79 11.19 -21.74 -4.33
N LEU A 80 11.75 -20.60 -4.74
CA LEU A 80 11.00 -19.50 -5.34
C LEU A 80 10.94 -19.66 -6.87
N LEU A 81 9.76 -19.48 -7.46
CA LEU A 81 9.48 -19.61 -8.89
C LEU A 81 9.05 -18.25 -9.43
N PHE A 82 9.89 -17.61 -10.23
CA PHE A 82 9.68 -16.23 -10.69
C PHE A 82 8.96 -16.13 -12.03
N THR A 83 8.97 -17.22 -12.81
CA THR A 83 8.35 -17.27 -14.14
C THR A 83 7.20 -18.27 -14.19
N ARG A 84 6.33 -18.14 -15.21
CA ARG A 84 5.23 -19.09 -15.41
C ARG A 84 5.74 -20.45 -15.86
N GLU A 85 6.85 -20.44 -16.58
CA GLU A 85 7.59 -21.60 -17.03
C GLU A 85 8.10 -22.40 -15.83
N ASP A 86 8.73 -21.75 -14.85
CA ASP A 86 9.19 -22.38 -13.61
C ASP A 86 8.02 -23.04 -12.85
N VAL A 87 6.89 -22.33 -12.75
CA VAL A 87 5.67 -22.85 -12.12
C VAL A 87 5.14 -24.08 -12.87
N SER A 88 5.08 -24.02 -14.20
CA SER A 88 4.63 -25.14 -15.03
C SER A 88 5.54 -26.36 -14.90
N GLU A 89 6.86 -26.16 -14.90
CA GLU A 89 7.85 -27.21 -14.72
C GLU A 89 7.71 -27.86 -13.34
N ALA A 90 7.62 -27.04 -12.29
CA ALA A 90 7.46 -27.52 -10.92
C ALA A 90 6.16 -28.33 -10.74
N ARG A 91 5.05 -27.88 -11.35
CA ARG A 91 3.79 -28.64 -11.37
C ARG A 91 3.94 -29.98 -12.09
N SER A 92 4.63 -29.99 -13.22
CA SER A 92 4.87 -31.20 -14.01
C SER A 92 5.71 -32.23 -13.23
N GLN A 93 6.76 -31.77 -12.54
CA GLN A 93 7.62 -32.61 -11.70
C GLN A 93 6.89 -33.19 -10.48
N ARG A 94 5.93 -32.45 -9.90
CA ARG A 94 5.12 -32.93 -8.77
C ARG A 94 4.11 -34.02 -9.16
N GLY A 95 3.71 -34.10 -10.43
CA GLY A 95 2.69 -35.04 -10.90
C GLY A 95 1.35 -34.84 -10.17
N SER A 96 0.73 -35.94 -9.73
CA SER A 96 -0.60 -35.94 -9.07
C SER A 96 -0.55 -35.80 -7.54
N ARG A 97 0.54 -35.29 -6.95
CA ARG A 97 0.64 -35.12 -5.49
C ARG A 97 -0.45 -34.15 -4.99
N THR A 98 -1.25 -34.61 -4.03
CA THR A 98 -2.35 -33.85 -3.42
C THR A 98 -1.87 -33.00 -2.25
N GLY A 99 -2.38 -31.78 -2.11
CA GLY A 99 -2.13 -30.88 -0.97
C GLY A 99 -1.73 -29.47 -1.39
N ASP A 100 -1.50 -28.59 -0.40
CA ASP A 100 -0.98 -27.25 -0.63
C ASP A 100 0.44 -27.30 -1.19
N SER A 101 0.57 -27.03 -2.49
CA SER A 101 1.85 -27.07 -3.19
C SER A 101 2.46 -25.70 -3.44
N GLU A 102 1.65 -24.64 -3.41
CA GLU A 102 2.03 -23.32 -3.88
C GLU A 102 1.47 -22.23 -2.97
N TYR A 103 2.29 -21.23 -2.72
CA TYR A 103 1.93 -19.99 -2.04
C TYR A 103 2.42 -18.81 -2.87
N THR A 104 1.75 -17.66 -2.82
CA THR A 104 2.20 -16.44 -3.51
C THR A 104 1.94 -15.27 -2.57
N PRO A 105 2.98 -14.51 -2.18
CA PRO A 105 2.79 -13.34 -1.34
C PRO A 105 2.12 -12.23 -2.14
N ASP A 106 1.38 -11.36 -1.44
CA ASP A 106 0.69 -10.25 -2.11
C ASP A 106 1.65 -9.24 -2.74
N PHE A 107 2.77 -8.95 -2.08
CA PHE A 107 3.80 -8.04 -2.59
C PHE A 107 5.22 -8.55 -2.35
N SER A 108 6.13 -8.25 -3.28
CA SER A 108 7.56 -8.13 -2.97
C SER A 108 7.98 -6.67 -2.98
N VAL A 109 8.97 -6.35 -2.16
CA VAL A 109 9.52 -5.02 -1.99
C VAL A 109 11.02 -5.10 -2.05
N VAL A 110 11.63 -4.13 -2.74
CA VAL A 110 13.06 -3.88 -2.70
C VAL A 110 13.29 -2.54 -2.02
N GLN A 111 14.06 -2.56 -0.95
CA GLN A 111 14.39 -1.37 -0.17
C GLN A 111 15.51 -0.57 -0.85
N THR A 112 15.67 0.69 -0.45
CA THR A 112 16.77 1.57 -0.87
C THR A 112 18.14 1.02 -0.48
N SER A 113 18.22 0.26 0.62
CA SER A 113 19.40 -0.49 1.06
C SER A 113 19.76 -1.68 0.14
N GLY A 114 18.86 -2.08 -0.77
CA GLY A 114 18.99 -3.28 -1.60
C GLY A 114 18.42 -4.56 -0.97
N LEU A 115 18.03 -4.51 0.31
CA LEU A 115 17.35 -5.62 0.98
C LEU A 115 15.97 -5.87 0.36
N GLN A 116 15.53 -7.12 0.40
CA GLN A 116 14.26 -7.55 -0.17
C GLN A 116 13.38 -8.11 0.93
N CYS A 117 12.07 -7.90 0.83
CA CYS A 117 11.09 -8.53 1.70
C CYS A 117 9.80 -8.76 0.93
N ALA A 118 8.88 -9.49 1.55
CA ALA A 118 7.54 -9.70 1.03
C ALA A 118 6.49 -9.37 2.08
N TYR A 119 5.30 -9.00 1.60
CA TYR A 119 4.15 -8.72 2.44
C TYR A 119 2.98 -9.62 2.06
N GLU A 120 2.35 -10.20 3.08
CA GLU A 120 1.03 -10.84 3.01
C GLU A 120 0.02 -9.90 3.67
N VAL A 121 -1.02 -9.51 2.94
CA VAL A 121 -2.01 -8.54 3.39
C VAL A 121 -3.25 -9.28 3.88
N LYS A 122 -3.73 -8.91 5.06
CA LYS A 122 -5.00 -9.40 5.63
C LYS A 122 -5.81 -8.26 6.19
N LEU A 123 -7.12 -8.43 6.19
CA LEU A 123 -8.02 -7.55 6.91
C LEU A 123 -8.04 -7.96 8.38
N GLU A 124 -8.19 -6.98 9.27
CA GLU A 124 -8.48 -7.20 10.67
C GLU A 124 -9.74 -8.08 10.81
N GLY A 125 -9.70 -9.03 11.76
CA GLY A 125 -10.74 -10.05 11.91
C GLY A 125 -10.63 -11.22 10.93
N PHE A 126 -9.62 -11.25 10.05
CA PHE A 126 -9.30 -12.47 9.32
C PHE A 126 -8.71 -13.53 10.28
N GLU A 127 -9.52 -14.53 10.60
CA GLU A 127 -9.08 -15.61 11.50
C GLU A 127 -8.14 -16.58 10.79
N GLY A 128 -8.43 -16.93 9.53
CA GLY A 128 -7.76 -18.03 8.83
C GLY A 128 -8.04 -19.40 9.49
N ASP A 129 -7.96 -20.49 8.72
CA ASP A 129 -7.96 -21.83 9.32
C ASP A 129 -6.53 -22.29 9.66
N SER A 130 -6.41 -23.38 10.42
CA SER A 130 -5.11 -23.92 10.81
C SER A 130 -4.26 -24.35 9.61
N GLN A 131 -4.89 -24.77 8.51
CA GLN A 131 -4.19 -25.16 7.28
C GLN A 131 -3.56 -23.94 6.60
N TYR A 132 -4.29 -22.82 6.52
CA TYR A 132 -3.80 -21.56 6.00
C TYR A 132 -2.57 -21.07 6.77
N TRP A 133 -2.64 -21.05 8.11
CA TRP A 133 -1.50 -20.60 8.92
C TRP A 133 -0.29 -21.53 8.82
N ALA A 134 -0.52 -22.85 8.80
CA ALA A 134 0.56 -23.83 8.58
C ALA A 134 1.23 -23.63 7.21
N LYS A 135 0.43 -23.34 6.17
CA LYS A 135 0.91 -23.02 4.83
C LYS A 135 1.74 -21.75 4.81
N LEU A 136 1.25 -20.67 5.44
CA LEU A 136 1.93 -19.38 5.52
C LEU A 136 3.27 -19.51 6.25
N GLU A 137 3.30 -20.24 7.37
CA GLU A 137 4.52 -20.44 8.14
C GLU A 137 5.56 -21.25 7.37
N ARG A 138 5.12 -22.29 6.64
CA ARG A 138 6.01 -23.02 5.74
C ARG A 138 6.58 -22.11 4.65
N ALA A 139 5.75 -21.25 4.06
CA ALA A 139 6.21 -20.27 3.07
C ALA A 139 7.23 -19.30 3.68
N ARG A 140 6.98 -18.80 4.90
CA ARG A 140 7.90 -17.91 5.63
C ARG A 140 9.29 -18.52 5.76
N VAL A 141 9.40 -19.78 6.18
CA VAL A 141 10.69 -20.48 6.31
C VAL A 141 11.43 -20.59 4.97
N ILE A 142 10.73 -20.99 3.91
CA ILE A 142 11.33 -21.13 2.57
C ILE A 142 11.80 -19.77 2.05
N MET A 143 10.97 -18.73 2.22
CA MET A 143 11.29 -17.39 1.74
C MET A 143 12.46 -16.77 2.52
N GLU A 144 12.52 -16.95 3.84
CA GLU A 144 13.65 -16.51 4.68
C GLU A 144 14.97 -17.13 4.20
N ALA A 145 14.97 -18.45 3.93
CA ALA A 145 16.13 -19.16 3.39
C ALA A 145 16.58 -18.65 2.01
N ASN A 146 15.69 -17.95 1.29
CA ASN A 146 15.96 -17.31 0.00
C ASN A 146 16.12 -15.77 0.11
N CYS A 147 16.46 -15.26 1.30
CA CYS A 147 16.66 -13.83 1.57
C CYS A 147 15.42 -12.95 1.32
N TYR A 148 14.23 -13.52 1.52
CA TYR A 148 12.93 -12.87 1.39
C TYR A 148 12.13 -13.01 2.70
N PRO A 149 12.46 -12.26 3.77
CA PRO A 149 11.62 -12.23 4.95
C PRO A 149 10.18 -11.85 4.59
N LEU A 150 9.23 -12.65 5.07
CA LEU A 150 7.79 -12.47 4.84
C LEU A 150 7.13 -11.83 6.06
N PHE A 151 6.47 -10.70 5.87
CA PHE A 151 5.73 -9.99 6.92
C PHE A 151 4.23 -10.03 6.65
N THR A 152 3.43 -10.17 7.71
CA THR A 152 1.98 -10.05 7.62
C THR A 152 1.59 -8.61 7.96
N VAL A 153 0.72 -8.03 7.16
CA VAL A 153 0.15 -6.69 7.36
C VAL A 153 -1.33 -6.85 7.63
N ILE A 154 -1.79 -6.37 8.78
CA ILE A 154 -3.19 -6.38 9.18
C ILE A 154 -3.77 -5.00 8.93
N VAL A 155 -4.68 -4.90 7.96
CA VAL A 155 -5.38 -3.67 7.61
C VAL A 155 -6.64 -3.55 8.47
N PRO A 156 -6.76 -2.51 9.31
CA PRO A 156 -7.93 -2.24 10.14
C PRO A 156 -9.24 -2.25 9.34
N VAL A 157 -10.32 -2.75 9.94
CA VAL A 157 -11.66 -2.69 9.33
C VAL A 157 -12.33 -1.33 9.52
N ASP A 158 -11.91 -0.55 10.52
CA ASP A 158 -12.39 0.81 10.70
C ASP A 158 -11.90 1.72 9.56
N GLU A 159 -12.79 2.06 8.63
CA GLU A 159 -12.48 2.97 7.52
C GLU A 159 -11.97 4.35 7.96
N ARG A 160 -12.23 4.73 9.22
CA ARG A 160 -11.73 5.97 9.82
C ARG A 160 -10.39 5.79 10.52
N HIS A 161 -9.75 4.64 10.43
CA HIS A 161 -8.44 4.45 11.06
C HIS A 161 -7.40 5.45 10.49
N PRO A 162 -6.58 6.12 11.33
CA PRO A 162 -5.65 7.18 10.89
C PRO A 162 -4.77 6.77 9.72
N VAL A 163 -4.12 5.60 9.80
CA VAL A 163 -3.26 5.07 8.73
C VAL A 163 -3.97 5.01 7.38
N LEU A 164 -5.23 4.56 7.36
CA LEU A 164 -6.02 4.36 6.15
C LEU A 164 -6.31 5.70 5.46
N VAL A 165 -6.83 6.65 6.24
CA VAL A 165 -7.20 7.99 5.76
C VAL A 165 -5.95 8.77 5.35
N ASN A 166 -4.91 8.77 6.18
CA ASN A 166 -3.68 9.50 5.94
C ASN A 166 -2.95 8.99 4.70
N ALA A 167 -2.83 7.67 4.51
CA ALA A 167 -2.15 7.09 3.34
C ALA A 167 -2.76 7.57 2.01
N GLN A 168 -4.09 7.70 1.93
CA GLN A 168 -4.77 8.20 0.73
C GLN A 168 -4.47 9.68 0.45
N LEU A 169 -4.46 10.51 1.50
CA LEU A 169 -4.11 11.93 1.41
C LEU A 169 -2.65 12.09 0.98
N LEU A 170 -1.73 11.37 1.62
CA LEU A 170 -0.29 11.44 1.38
C LEU A 170 0.07 10.94 -0.01
N LYS A 171 -0.53 9.84 -0.49
CA LYS A 171 -0.34 9.39 -1.88
C LYS A 171 -0.67 10.50 -2.87
N SER A 172 -1.81 11.15 -2.69
CA SER A 172 -2.26 12.23 -3.57
C SER A 172 -1.30 13.42 -3.50
N ALA A 173 -0.83 13.75 -2.30
CA ALA A 173 0.12 14.82 -2.03
C ALA A 173 1.49 14.57 -2.67
N ALA A 174 2.03 13.35 -2.56
CA ALA A 174 3.36 12.98 -3.08
C ALA A 174 3.50 13.27 -4.58
N SER A 175 2.46 12.97 -5.37
CA SER A 175 2.43 13.25 -6.82
C SER A 175 2.38 14.75 -7.17
N ARG A 176 2.03 15.62 -6.21
CA ARG A 176 1.76 17.05 -6.42
C ARG A 176 2.76 17.95 -5.73
N ALA A 177 3.49 17.47 -4.73
CA ALA A 177 4.34 18.30 -3.86
C ALA A 177 5.24 19.27 -4.62
N ARG A 178 5.97 18.78 -5.64
CA ARG A 178 6.87 19.61 -6.48
C ARG A 178 6.17 20.73 -7.25
N ALA A 179 4.89 20.59 -7.56
CA ALA A 179 4.14 21.57 -8.33
C ALA A 179 3.52 22.68 -7.46
N TYR A 180 3.35 22.45 -6.15
CA TYR A 180 2.61 23.32 -5.26
C TYR A 180 3.44 23.91 -4.12
N LEU A 181 4.60 23.34 -3.77
CA LEU A 181 5.47 23.87 -2.74
C LEU A 181 6.61 24.69 -3.35
N THR A 182 6.74 25.94 -2.90
CA THR A 182 7.85 26.84 -3.25
C THR A 182 8.90 26.85 -2.12
N PRO A 183 10.17 27.14 -2.42
CA PRO A 183 11.20 27.28 -1.39
C PRO A 183 10.83 28.30 -0.30
N ASP A 184 10.28 29.45 -0.68
CA ASP A 184 9.88 30.50 0.27
C ASP A 184 8.80 30.03 1.26
N ALA A 185 7.82 29.23 0.77
CA ALA A 185 6.78 28.67 1.62
C ALA A 185 7.34 27.63 2.59
N ILE A 186 8.33 26.84 2.16
CA ILE A 186 9.04 25.88 3.01
C ILE A 186 9.80 26.63 4.11
N GLU A 187 10.61 27.63 3.75
CA GLU A 187 11.40 28.41 4.70
C GLU A 187 10.52 29.14 5.73
N GLN A 188 9.35 29.62 5.32
CA GLN A 188 8.39 30.25 6.22
C GLN A 188 7.81 29.26 7.24
N VAL A 189 7.47 28.05 6.79
CA VAL A 189 6.95 26.98 7.67
C VAL A 189 8.02 26.48 8.63
N GLU A 190 9.25 26.28 8.15
CA GLU A 190 10.38 25.87 8.99
C GLU A 190 10.60 26.91 10.08
N ARG A 191 10.80 28.19 9.74
CA ARG A 191 10.98 29.27 10.72
C ARG A 191 9.88 29.34 11.78
N TYR A 192 8.62 29.15 11.39
CA TYR A 192 7.50 29.14 12.34
C TYR A 192 7.61 28.01 13.37
N CYS A 193 8.07 26.83 12.95
CA CYS A 193 8.19 25.65 13.80
C CYS A 193 9.52 25.59 14.60
N GLU A 194 10.42 26.57 14.46
CA GLU A 194 11.71 26.59 15.21
C GLU A 194 11.50 26.64 16.72
N THR A 195 10.38 27.21 17.17
CA THR A 195 10.06 27.38 18.59
C THR A 195 9.51 26.12 19.25
N GLY A 196 9.21 25.07 18.47
CA GLY A 196 8.72 23.79 18.96
C GLY A 196 7.51 23.26 18.18
N PRO A 197 6.92 22.15 18.66
CA PRO A 197 5.72 21.57 18.04
C PRO A 197 4.53 22.53 18.07
N VAL A 198 3.74 22.51 17.00
CA VAL A 198 2.57 23.38 16.82
C VAL A 198 1.38 22.59 16.31
N SER A 199 0.16 23.01 16.67
CA SER A 199 -1.03 22.42 16.06
C SER A 199 -1.17 22.83 14.59
N GLN A 200 -1.71 21.94 13.75
CA GLN A 200 -2.04 22.24 12.35
C GLN A 200 -2.89 23.51 12.23
N ARG A 201 -3.86 23.71 13.12
CA ARG A 201 -4.71 24.90 13.13
C ARG A 201 -3.89 26.18 13.32
N ALA A 202 -2.99 26.21 14.30
CA ALA A 202 -2.18 27.39 14.60
C ALA A 202 -1.29 27.73 13.39
N LEU A 203 -0.56 26.74 12.87
CA LEU A 203 0.30 26.91 11.70
C LEU A 203 -0.47 27.41 10.47
N CYS A 204 -1.61 26.79 10.14
CA CYS A 204 -2.43 27.23 9.02
C CYS A 204 -2.99 28.65 9.20
N THR A 205 -3.38 29.01 10.42
CA THR A 205 -3.99 30.32 10.72
C THR A 205 -2.94 31.43 10.66
N ASP A 206 -1.81 31.22 11.33
CA ASP A 206 -0.78 32.25 11.50
C ASP A 206 -0.01 32.49 10.21
N LEU A 207 0.23 31.45 9.41
CA LEU A 207 0.88 31.56 8.11
C LEU A 207 -0.10 31.77 6.96
N GLN A 208 -1.41 31.77 7.23
CA GLN A 208 -2.48 31.87 6.24
C GLN A 208 -2.39 30.82 5.11
N ILE A 209 -1.85 29.63 5.42
CA ILE A 209 -1.76 28.53 4.45
C ILE A 209 -2.98 27.60 4.55
N PRO A 210 -3.51 27.11 3.42
CA PRO A 210 -4.67 26.23 3.45
C PRO A 210 -4.29 24.84 3.97
N ALA A 211 -5.20 24.20 4.70
CA ALA A 211 -4.96 22.91 5.36
C ALA A 211 -4.58 21.76 4.39
N ASN A 212 -4.93 21.86 3.11
CA ASN A 212 -4.56 20.88 2.08
C ASN A 212 -3.06 20.93 1.70
N VAL A 213 -2.32 21.95 2.15
CA VAL A 213 -0.85 22.03 2.00
C VAL A 213 -0.13 21.14 3.01
N ILE A 214 -0.77 20.80 4.14
CA ILE A 214 -0.15 20.02 5.22
C ILE A 214 0.31 18.63 4.74
N PRO A 215 -0.49 17.84 4.00
CA PRO A 215 0.00 16.61 3.39
C PRO A 215 1.20 16.81 2.47
N LEU A 216 1.31 17.95 1.76
CA LEU A 216 2.45 18.23 0.88
C LEU A 216 3.73 18.42 1.71
N LEU A 217 3.64 19.20 2.80
CA LEU A 217 4.77 19.46 3.71
C LEU A 217 5.23 18.19 4.43
N LEU A 218 4.29 17.30 4.76
CA LEU A 218 4.58 15.99 5.36
C LEU A 218 5.33 15.07 4.38
N VAL A 219 4.90 14.98 3.11
CA VAL A 219 5.56 14.09 2.13
C VAL A 219 6.90 14.61 1.64
N THR A 220 7.21 15.89 1.82
CA THR A 220 8.52 16.47 1.49
C THR A 220 9.49 16.49 2.66
N GLY A 221 9.10 16.05 3.86
CA GLY A 221 9.97 16.05 5.03
C GLY A 221 10.24 17.44 5.59
N VAL A 222 9.34 18.39 5.34
CA VAL A 222 9.38 19.71 6.00
C VAL A 222 8.78 19.59 7.39
N LEU A 223 7.64 18.89 7.47
CA LEU A 223 6.96 18.57 8.72
C LEU A 223 6.93 17.07 8.95
N GLN A 224 6.86 16.70 10.22
CA GLN A 224 6.56 15.34 10.69
C GLN A 224 5.42 15.37 11.70
N ALA A 225 4.78 14.22 11.88
CA ALA A 225 3.76 13.98 12.88
C ALA A 225 3.60 12.47 13.13
N ASP A 226 2.93 12.09 14.21
CA ASP A 226 2.47 10.71 14.39
C ASP A 226 1.22 10.47 13.53
N LEU A 227 1.47 9.92 12.34
CA LEU A 227 0.44 9.62 11.34
C LEU A 227 -0.19 8.23 11.53
N THR A 228 0.35 7.43 12.45
CA THR A 228 -0.17 6.10 12.78
C THR A 228 -1.35 6.18 13.75
N HIS A 229 -1.31 7.13 14.69
CA HIS A 229 -2.34 7.28 15.73
C HIS A 229 -3.24 8.50 15.55
N HIS A 230 -2.82 9.49 14.75
CA HIS A 230 -3.58 10.73 14.57
C HIS A 230 -3.90 11.04 13.11
N HIS A 231 -5.12 11.54 12.88
CA HIS A 231 -5.53 12.04 11.57
C HIS A 231 -4.84 13.35 11.24
N ILE A 232 -4.55 13.57 9.95
CA ILE A 232 -4.21 14.89 9.43
C ILE A 232 -5.44 15.81 9.53
N CYS A 233 -5.51 16.54 10.63
CA CYS A 233 -6.61 17.42 10.98
C CYS A 233 -6.14 18.59 11.85
N ALA A 234 -7.04 19.52 12.16
CA ALA A 234 -6.72 20.77 12.84
C ALA A 234 -5.99 20.62 14.21
N THR A 235 -6.15 19.47 14.88
CA THR A 235 -5.51 19.17 16.17
C THR A 235 -4.22 18.37 16.04
N LEU A 236 -3.82 17.97 14.83
CA LEU A 236 -2.57 17.26 14.60
C LEU A 236 -1.40 18.14 15.06
N GLU A 237 -0.56 17.62 15.93
CA GLU A 237 0.69 18.26 16.30
C GLU A 237 1.74 18.03 15.21
N LEU A 238 2.41 19.10 14.82
CA LEU A 238 3.38 19.15 13.74
C LEU A 238 4.70 19.68 14.30
N SER A 239 5.81 19.07 13.88
CA SER A 239 7.16 19.56 14.18
C SER A 239 8.01 19.53 12.93
N GLN A 240 9.15 20.24 12.94
CA GLN A 240 10.10 20.18 11.84
C GLN A 240 10.64 18.77 11.67
N ALA A 241 10.74 18.32 10.42
CA ALA A 241 11.28 17.01 10.07
C ALA A 241 12.73 17.06 9.59
N PHE A 242 13.26 18.22 9.21
CA PHE A 242 14.65 18.37 8.72
C PHE A 242 15.00 17.42 7.54
N GLY A 243 14.01 17.13 6.69
CA GLY A 243 14.14 16.18 5.60
C GLY A 243 13.95 14.71 6.00
N ASP A 244 13.73 14.40 7.28
CA ASP A 244 13.32 13.06 7.69
C ASP A 244 11.93 12.72 7.14
N LEU A 245 11.77 11.46 6.75
CA LEU A 245 10.53 10.93 6.19
C LEU A 245 10.06 9.69 6.96
N SER A 246 10.61 9.43 8.15
CA SER A 246 10.35 8.20 8.89
C SER A 246 8.88 8.07 9.31
N HIS A 247 8.17 9.19 9.52
CA HIS A 247 6.72 9.23 9.77
C HIS A 247 5.87 8.69 8.60
N LEU A 248 6.43 8.55 7.40
CA LEU A 248 5.76 7.95 6.25
C LEU A 248 5.86 6.42 6.20
N CYS A 249 6.58 5.79 7.13
CA CYS A 249 6.71 4.33 7.24
C CYS A 249 5.46 3.67 7.85
N LEU A 250 4.27 4.03 7.33
CA LEU A 250 2.97 3.69 7.91
C LEU A 250 2.69 2.19 7.99
N ILE A 251 3.32 1.40 7.10
CA ILE A 251 3.14 -0.04 7.06
C ILE A 251 3.61 -0.72 8.36
N GLU A 252 4.58 -0.13 9.08
CA GLU A 252 5.06 -0.67 10.35
C GLU A 252 3.99 -0.60 11.44
N GLY A 253 3.11 0.40 11.40
CA GLY A 253 1.97 0.52 12.33
C GLY A 253 0.86 -0.49 12.08
N LEU A 254 0.95 -1.29 11.02
CA LEU A 254 -0.03 -2.32 10.65
C LEU A 254 0.52 -3.76 10.80
N ARG A 255 1.73 -3.90 11.36
CA ARG A 255 2.31 -5.20 11.64
C ARG A 255 1.88 -5.67 13.04
N PRO A 256 1.60 -6.96 13.23
CA PRO A 256 1.28 -7.51 14.55
C PRO A 256 2.49 -7.51 15.49
#